data_AF-A0A073B7U8-F1
#
_entry.id   AF-A0A073B7U8-F1
#
_cell.length_a   1.000
_cell.length_b   1.000
_cell.length_c   1.000
_cell.angle_alpha   90.00
_cell.angle_beta   90.00
_cell.angle_gamma   90.00
#
_symmetry.space_group_name_H-M   'P 1'
#
loop_
_entity.id
_entity.type
_entity.pdbx_description
1 polymer ?
#
loop_
_entity_poly.entity_id
_entity_poly.type
_entity_poly.pdbx_seq_one_letter_code
_entity_poly.pdbx_strand_id
1 'polypeptide(L)'
;MSGGTGRGDTPQGPPWSLDLLADYHAGVLDQQTADALRAEIEADAAAQDVLAALDATRAELAALPAVSAPDDVTARIEAALAQEAAARSAGSGGGAPTWWT
;
A
#
# COMPACT_ATOMS: atom_id res chain seq x y z
N MET A 1 -23.48 8.20 -12.70
CA MET A 1 -22.43 7.15 -12.63
C MET A 1 -22.51 6.55 -11.23
N SER A 2 -23.26 5.47 -11.08
CA SER A 2 -23.41 4.79 -9.80
C SER A 2 -22.37 3.68 -9.73
N GLY A 3 -21.39 3.82 -8.83
CA GLY A 3 -20.44 2.76 -8.52
C GLY A 3 -21.19 1.62 -7.81
N GLY A 4 -21.16 0.43 -8.41
CA GLY A 4 -21.85 -0.74 -7.89
C GLY A 4 -21.24 -1.21 -6.57
N THR A 5 -22.09 -1.32 -5.56
CA THR A 5 -21.87 -2.10 -4.34
C THR A 5 -21.83 -3.59 -4.71
N GLY A 6 -20.64 -4.10 -5.02
CA GLY A 6 -20.36 -5.53 -5.19
C GLY A 6 -19.48 -6.07 -4.06
N ARG A 7 -19.88 -5.83 -2.80
CA ARG A 7 -19.21 -6.40 -1.62
C ARG A 7 -20.25 -7.14 -0.79
N GLY A 8 -20.25 -8.45 -0.85
CA GLY A 8 -21.06 -9.31 0.01
C GLY A 8 -21.83 -10.37 -0.78
N ASP A 9 -21.14 -11.46 -1.13
CA ASP A 9 -21.68 -12.84 -1.10
C ASP A 9 -20.78 -13.89 -1.78
N THR A 10 -19.48 -13.64 -1.93
CA THR A 10 -18.55 -14.74 -2.23
C THR A 10 -18.27 -15.54 -0.96
N PRO A 11 -18.35 -16.89 -1.01
CA PRO A 11 -17.93 -17.76 0.08
C PRO A 11 -16.57 -17.31 0.62
N GLN A 12 -16.54 -17.00 1.92
CA GLN A 12 -15.35 -16.52 2.63
C GLN A 12 -14.46 -17.66 3.14
N GLY A 13 -14.78 -18.90 2.78
CA GLY A 13 -13.98 -20.10 3.07
C GLY A 13 -13.86 -20.95 1.81
N PRO A 14 -13.08 -22.05 1.86
CA PRO A 14 -12.78 -22.86 0.69
C PRO A 14 -14.04 -23.23 -0.13
N PRO A 15 -14.02 -22.99 -1.45
CA PRO A 15 -12.96 -22.31 -2.20
C PRO A 15 -12.95 -20.80 -1.94
N TRP A 16 -11.80 -20.26 -1.49
CA TRP A 16 -11.60 -18.83 -1.24
C TRP A 16 -11.97 -18.00 -2.47
N SER A 17 -12.53 -16.82 -2.25
CA SER A 17 -12.66 -15.87 -3.34
C SER A 17 -11.28 -15.32 -3.73
N LEU A 18 -11.02 -15.23 -5.04
CA LEU A 18 -9.78 -14.64 -5.56
C LEU A 18 -9.62 -13.20 -5.07
N ASP A 19 -10.70 -12.43 -5.05
CA ASP A 19 -10.69 -11.03 -4.60
C ASP A 19 -10.28 -10.91 -3.13
N LEU A 20 -10.70 -11.83 -2.26
CA LEU A 20 -10.29 -11.82 -0.85
C LEU A 20 -8.79 -12.13 -0.71
N LEU A 21 -8.28 -13.13 -1.43
CA LEU A 21 -6.86 -13.45 -1.42
C LEU A 21 -6.01 -12.31 -2.00
N ALA A 22 -6.53 -11.61 -3.02
CA ALA A 22 -5.89 -10.42 -3.58
C ALA A 22 -5.87 -9.26 -2.57
N ASP A 23 -6.99 -8.99 -1.89
CA ASP A 23 -7.05 -7.94 -0.85
C ASP A 23 -6.16 -8.26 0.35
N TYR A 24 -6.10 -9.53 0.75
CA TYR A 24 -5.18 -10.03 1.79
C TYR A 24 -3.72 -9.84 1.37
N HIS A 25 -3.36 -10.28 0.15
CA HIS A 25 -2.01 -10.13 -0.42
C HIS A 25 -1.58 -8.67 -0.57
N ALA A 26 -2.52 -7.80 -0.98
CA ALA A 26 -2.27 -6.37 -1.14
C ALA A 26 -2.16 -5.63 0.20
N GLY A 27 -2.50 -6.25 1.33
CA GLY A 27 -2.48 -5.63 2.66
C GLY A 27 -3.53 -4.52 2.82
N VAL A 28 -4.63 -4.58 2.07
CA VAL A 28 -5.70 -3.56 2.10
C VAL A 28 -6.83 -3.91 3.07
N LEU A 29 -6.85 -5.13 3.59
CA LEU A 29 -7.73 -5.54 4.68
C LEU A 29 -7.35 -4.83 5.98
N ASP A 30 -8.34 -4.60 6.84
CA ASP A 30 -8.04 -4.14 8.20
C ASP A 30 -7.28 -5.24 8.97
N GLN A 31 -6.45 -4.81 9.92
CA GLN A 31 -5.57 -5.70 10.66
C GLN A 31 -6.31 -6.84 11.36
N GLN A 32 -7.50 -6.56 11.93
CA GLN A 32 -8.28 -7.56 12.64
C GLN A 32 -8.78 -8.65 11.69
N THR A 33 -9.29 -8.28 10.51
CA THR A 33 -9.71 -9.24 9.48
C THR A 33 -8.54 -10.07 8.96
N ALA A 34 -7.40 -9.43 8.67
CA ALA A 34 -6.21 -10.13 8.18
C ALA A 34 -5.67 -11.14 9.22
N ASP A 35 -5.64 -10.76 10.50
CA ASP A 35 -5.21 -11.63 11.59
C ASP A 35 -6.14 -12.83 11.78
N ALA A 36 -7.45 -12.64 11.62
CA ALA A 36 -8.43 -13.72 11.73
C ALA A 36 -8.27 -14.77 10.62
N LEU A 37 -7.93 -14.36 9.40
CA LEU A 37 -7.80 -15.24 8.24
C LEU A 37 -6.45 -15.96 8.15
N ARG A 38 -5.40 -15.40 8.79
CA ARG A 38 -4.01 -15.85 8.62
C ARG A 38 -3.83 -17.36 8.78
N ALA A 39 -4.32 -17.93 9.88
CA ALA A 39 -4.11 -19.34 10.20
C ALA A 39 -4.78 -20.28 9.19
N GLU A 40 -5.95 -19.92 8.68
CA GLU A 40 -6.69 -20.72 7.70
C GLU A 40 -6.03 -20.66 6.32
N ILE A 41 -5.59 -19.47 5.89
CA ILE A 41 -4.87 -19.26 4.63
C ILE A 41 -3.51 -19.99 4.66
N GLU A 42 -2.77 -19.91 5.76
CA GLU A 42 -1.47 -20.60 5.92
C GLU A 42 -1.61 -22.13 5.88
N ALA A 43 -2.74 -22.67 6.33
CA ALA A 43 -3.00 -24.10 6.32
C ALA A 43 -3.53 -24.63 4.98
N ASP A 44 -3.98 -23.76 4.06
CA ASP A 44 -4.58 -24.14 2.79
C ASP A 44 -3.59 -24.04 1.61
N ALA A 45 -3.17 -25.19 1.08
CA ALA A 45 -2.25 -25.25 -0.06
C ALA A 45 -2.78 -24.55 -1.33
N ALA A 46 -4.10 -24.60 -1.59
CA ALA A 46 -4.67 -23.92 -2.75
C ALA A 46 -4.64 -22.39 -2.58
N ALA A 47 -4.82 -21.89 -1.36
CA ALA A 47 -4.65 -20.47 -1.07
C ALA A 47 -3.18 -20.04 -1.27
N GLN A 48 -2.22 -20.86 -0.78
CA GLN A 48 -0.79 -20.61 -0.96
C GLN A 48 -0.39 -20.57 -2.44
N ASP A 49 -0.93 -21.47 -3.28
CA ASP A 49 -0.68 -21.47 -4.72
C ASP A 49 -1.15 -20.17 -5.40
N VAL A 50 -2.31 -19.64 -5.00
CA VAL A 50 -2.82 -18.36 -5.50
C VAL A 50 -1.94 -17.20 -5.06
N LEU A 51 -1.53 -17.16 -3.78
CA LEU A 51 -0.63 -16.11 -3.27
C LEU A 51 0.72 -16.13 -3.99
N ALA A 52 1.29 -17.31 -4.25
CA ALA A 52 2.52 -17.46 -5.00
C ALA A 52 2.36 -16.96 -6.46
N ALA A 53 1.22 -17.22 -7.09
CA ALA A 53 0.92 -16.70 -8.43
C ALA A 53 0.80 -15.16 -8.45
N LEU A 54 0.22 -14.55 -7.40
CA LEU A 54 0.16 -13.09 -7.25
C LEU A 54 1.54 -12.47 -7.06
N ASP A 55 2.41 -13.11 -6.27
CA ASP A 55 3.81 -12.70 -6.11
C ASP A 55 4.59 -12.75 -7.44
N ALA A 56 4.44 -13.85 -8.19
CA ALA A 56 5.07 -13.99 -9.51
C ALA A 56 4.57 -12.90 -10.47
N THR A 57 3.26 -12.66 -10.51
CA THR A 57 2.66 -11.60 -11.34
C THR A 57 3.21 -10.23 -10.96
N ARG A 58 3.34 -9.93 -9.65
CA ARG A 58 3.90 -8.66 -9.19
C ARG A 58 5.38 -8.51 -9.59
N ALA A 59 6.15 -9.59 -9.53
CA ALA A 59 7.54 -9.60 -9.98
C ALA A 59 7.67 -9.35 -11.49
N GLU A 60 6.82 -9.99 -12.30
CA GLU A 60 6.75 -9.78 -13.75
C GLU A 60 6.38 -8.34 -14.10
N LEU A 61 5.38 -7.77 -13.42
CA LEU A 61 4.99 -6.37 -13.60
C LEU A 61 6.11 -5.41 -13.19
N ALA A 62 6.83 -5.70 -12.11
CA ALA A 62 7.96 -4.90 -11.65
C ALA A 62 9.16 -4.96 -12.60
N ALA A 63 9.28 -6.03 -13.39
CA ALA A 63 10.33 -6.19 -14.40
C ALA A 63 10.04 -5.45 -15.71
N LEU A 64 8.83 -4.89 -15.89
CA LEU A 64 8.50 -4.08 -17.06
C LEU A 64 9.34 -2.79 -17.09
N PRO A 65 9.61 -2.23 -18.28
CA PRO A 65 10.31 -0.96 -18.40
C PRO A 65 9.64 0.14 -17.58
N ALA A 66 10.43 0.84 -16.77
CA ALA A 66 9.94 1.96 -15.98
C ALA A 66 9.37 3.05 -16.89
N VAL A 67 8.17 3.51 -16.58
CA VAL A 67 7.59 4.69 -17.21
C VAL A 67 8.18 5.92 -16.53
N SER A 68 8.89 6.76 -17.30
CA SER A 68 9.38 8.04 -16.79
C SER A 68 8.20 8.97 -16.53
N ALA A 69 8.22 9.66 -15.39
CA ALA A 69 7.32 10.77 -15.14
C ALA A 69 7.66 11.94 -16.09
N PRO A 70 6.68 12.78 -16.46
CA PRO A 70 6.95 14.02 -17.20
C PRO A 70 7.89 14.96 -16.42
N ASP A 71 8.81 15.61 -17.13
CA ASP A 71 9.86 16.44 -16.54
C ASP A 71 9.30 17.60 -15.71
N ASP A 72 8.20 18.21 -16.17
CA ASP A 72 7.53 19.32 -15.48
C ASP A 72 6.91 18.88 -14.14
N VAL A 73 6.35 17.67 -14.11
CA VAL A 73 5.81 17.08 -12.89
C VAL A 73 6.93 16.79 -11.90
N THR A 74 8.02 16.18 -12.36
CA THR A 74 9.21 15.90 -11.54
C THR A 74 9.80 17.19 -10.97
N ALA A 75 10.00 18.21 -11.81
CA ALA A 75 10.53 19.50 -11.38
C ALA A 75 9.64 20.18 -10.32
N ARG A 76 8.32 20.09 -10.48
CA ARG A 76 7.37 20.63 -9.50
C ARG A 76 7.43 19.89 -8.17
N ILE A 77 7.57 18.56 -8.19
CA ILE A 77 7.72 17.75 -6.98
C ILE A 77 9.01 18.11 -6.25
N GLU A 78 10.14 18.17 -6.96
CA GLU A 78 11.44 18.56 -6.38
C GLU A 78 11.40 19.95 -5.75
N ALA A 79 10.78 20.93 -6.45
CA ALA A 79 10.63 22.28 -5.92
C ALA A 79 9.75 22.33 -4.65
N ALA A 80 8.70 21.51 -4.57
CA ALA A 80 7.83 21.42 -3.40
C ALA A 80 8.56 20.77 -2.21
N LEU A 81 9.32 19.70 -2.46
CA LEU A 81 10.12 19.03 -1.44
C LEU A 81 11.22 19.94 -0.88
N ALA A 82 11.90 20.72 -1.74
CA ALA A 82 12.92 21.67 -1.32
C ALA A 82 12.35 22.79 -0.43
N GLN A 83 11.15 23.29 -0.75
CA GLN A 83 10.45 24.28 0.08
C GLN A 83 10.08 23.73 1.45
N GLU A 84 9.53 22.51 1.51
CA GLU A 84 9.18 21.84 2.77
C GLU A 84 10.42 21.58 3.64
N ALA A 85 11.52 21.13 3.03
CA ALA A 85 12.79 20.94 3.73
C ALA A 85 13.30 22.25 4.35
N ALA A 86 13.27 23.35 3.58
CA ALA A 86 13.69 24.67 4.07
C ALA A 86 12.81 25.16 5.23
N ALA A 87 11.49 24.98 5.15
CA ALA A 87 10.55 25.34 6.20
C ALA A 87 10.83 24.58 7.51
N ARG A 88 11.10 23.26 7.43
CA ARG A 88 11.46 22.43 8.59
C ARG A 88 12.75 22.88 9.25
N SER A 89 13.78 23.19 8.46
CA SER A 89 15.06 23.69 8.98
C SER A 89 14.92 25.05 9.68
N ALA A 90 14.14 25.98 9.10
CA ALA A 90 13.90 27.29 9.70
C ALA A 90 13.14 27.20 11.04
N GLY A 91 12.16 26.29 11.15
CA GLY A 91 11.43 26.04 12.40
C GLY A 91 12.29 25.44 13.52
N SER A 92 13.35 24.71 13.17
CA SER A 92 14.27 24.10 14.16
C SER A 92 15.32 25.07 14.73
N GLY A 93 15.57 26.21 14.07
CA GLY A 93 16.57 27.21 14.50
C GLY A 93 16.05 28.31 15.43
N GLY A 94 14.75 28.30 15.79
CA GLY A 94 14.06 29.42 16.45
C GLY A 94 13.74 29.25 17.94
N GLY A 95 14.42 28.37 18.70
CA GLY A 95 14.01 28.09 20.07
C GLY A 95 15.10 27.56 21.01
N ALA A 96 16.05 28.41 21.39
CA ALA A 96 16.57 28.36 22.76
C ALA A 96 15.65 29.25 23.61
N PRO A 97 14.90 28.71 24.58
CA PRO A 97 14.00 29.51 25.39
C PRO A 97 14.81 30.48 26.28
N THR A 98 14.70 31.78 26.06
CA THR A 98 15.31 32.84 26.90
C THR A 98 14.50 33.12 28.16
N TRP A 99 14.12 32.08 28.91
CA TRP A 99 13.49 32.24 30.24
C TRP A 99 14.45 31.81 31.36
N TRP A 100 15.67 32.31 31.39
CA TRP A 100 16.50 32.26 32.60
C TRP A 100 17.50 33.42 32.64
N THR A 101 16.98 34.62 32.86
CA THR A 101 17.68 35.80 33.40
C THR A 101 16.64 36.72 34.01
#